data_AF-A0A7C5QU36-F1
#
_entry.id   AF-A0A7C5QU36-F1
#
_cell.length_a   1.000
_cell.length_b   1.000
_cell.length_c   1.000
_cell.angle_alpha   90.00
_cell.angle_beta   90.00
_cell.angle_gamma   90.00
#
_symmetry.space_group_name_H-M   'P 1'
#
loop_
_entity.id
_entity.type
_entity.pdbx_description
1 polymer ?
#
loop_
_entity_poly.entity_id
_entity_poly.type
_entity_poly.pdbx_seq_one_letter_code
_entity_poly.pdbx_strand_id
1 'polypeptide(L)'
;MSTTAAESPQVTWALRFVLLDEHGEELAAGEGQASLTADSLSLLPKLQPPFSIPLRDVADVSASDYTLALALLSGETLKLSHLGYQYEDLTRQLCRLRNELLLTDMLAHESLRRSGVGADLVFTDAEGHEVLRGRCEVRLYDTAIVLIPERGDIIRLTYSDIARVEDANYVLRIASEYGEEAVLSKLGREYDSLVRSLSEAMNALALKVQAIIRELLPTAGPAVLRRASQLLKEGRAARRADIEALSPELWEQLVGHLDLAGVREEYDFLTSLGQADRISIGIKRGLMGDLTGEYVWFLVPIYSEDPTRPGNAIVMEAASGEGEGRATYVFRMLSRGAYARGQGIAELDAAADRALASINRCMQAVNFRREPIYLPERRLAEPQYAHYRYALNKLPALQELRRLFIGRVTHSAPAQWQNDITDLLRFNVGVDDDQAVWRRKGSA
;
A
#
# COMPACT_ATOMS: atom_id res chain seq x y z
N MET A 1 -36.22 -27.25 -15.24
CA MET A 1 -36.28 -26.30 -16.37
C MET A 1 -35.24 -25.24 -16.12
N SER A 2 -34.11 -25.33 -16.83
CA SER A 2 -33.01 -24.37 -16.74
C SER A 2 -33.46 -23.04 -17.32
N THR A 3 -33.47 -22.00 -16.49
CA THR A 3 -33.43 -20.62 -16.95
C THR A 3 -31.99 -20.33 -17.37
N THR A 4 -31.72 -20.50 -18.66
CA THR A 4 -30.58 -19.88 -19.34
C THR A 4 -30.69 -18.37 -19.14
N ALA A 5 -29.85 -17.81 -18.26
CA ALA A 5 -29.55 -16.40 -18.29
C ALA A 5 -28.98 -16.10 -19.67
N ALA A 6 -29.63 -15.22 -20.42
CA ALA A 6 -29.14 -14.77 -21.71
C ALA A 6 -27.81 -14.04 -21.46
N GLU A 7 -26.70 -14.70 -21.79
CA GLU A 7 -25.39 -14.06 -21.85
C GLU A 7 -25.49 -12.88 -22.82
N SER A 8 -25.12 -11.70 -22.33
CA SER A 8 -25.00 -10.51 -23.17
C SER A 8 -23.98 -10.80 -24.27
N PRO A 9 -24.16 -10.29 -25.51
CA PRO A 9 -23.25 -10.57 -26.61
C PRO A 9 -21.83 -10.17 -26.21
N GLN A 10 -20.95 -11.16 -26.08
CA GLN A 10 -19.56 -10.95 -25.72
C GLN A 10 -18.87 -10.29 -26.92
N VAL A 11 -18.36 -9.07 -26.72
CA VAL A 11 -17.61 -8.36 -27.78
C VAL A 11 -16.41 -9.20 -28.15
N THR A 12 -16.24 -9.45 -29.45
CA THR A 12 -15.12 -10.24 -30.00
C THR A 12 -14.30 -9.40 -30.97
N TRP A 13 -12.99 -9.59 -30.93
CA TRP A 13 -12.02 -8.87 -31.76
C TRP A 13 -11.24 -9.84 -32.63
N ALA A 14 -11.25 -9.62 -33.95
CA ALA A 14 -10.38 -10.37 -34.85
C ALA A 14 -8.94 -9.83 -34.76
N LEU A 15 -7.97 -10.73 -34.61
CA LEU A 15 -6.57 -10.33 -34.39
C LEU A 15 -5.57 -11.41 -34.85
N ARG A 16 -4.30 -11.03 -34.85
CA ARG A 16 -3.16 -11.95 -34.87
C ARG A 16 -2.47 -11.91 -33.51
N PHE A 17 -2.08 -13.06 -32.99
CA PHE A 17 -1.33 -13.17 -31.74
C PHE A 17 0.02 -13.86 -31.92
N VAL A 18 0.94 -13.53 -31.02
CA VAL A 18 2.19 -14.26 -30.79
C VAL A 18 2.37 -14.37 -29.27
N LEU A 19 2.55 -15.58 -28.77
CA LEU A 19 2.90 -15.89 -27.39
C LEU A 19 4.39 -16.25 -27.35
N LEU A 20 5.14 -15.51 -26.54
CA LEU A 20 6.56 -15.69 -26.34
C LEU A 20 6.82 -16.22 -24.93
N ASP A 21 7.83 -17.09 -24.78
CA ASP A 21 8.32 -17.49 -23.46
C ASP A 21 9.18 -16.40 -22.79
N GLU A 22 9.72 -16.71 -21.61
CA GLU A 22 10.60 -15.81 -20.84
C GLU A 22 11.93 -15.49 -21.53
N HIS A 23 12.32 -16.26 -22.56
CA HIS A 23 13.52 -16.04 -23.37
C HIS A 23 13.21 -15.32 -24.69
N GLY A 24 11.93 -15.06 -24.98
CA GLY A 24 11.47 -14.42 -26.21
C GLY A 24 11.29 -15.39 -27.38
N GLU A 25 11.34 -16.69 -27.14
CA GLU A 25 11.09 -17.72 -28.15
C GLU A 25 9.58 -17.91 -28.38
N GLU A 26 9.18 -18.16 -29.62
CA GLU A 26 7.77 -18.31 -29.98
C GLU A 26 7.21 -19.65 -29.50
N LEU A 27 6.28 -19.60 -28.55
CA LEU A 27 5.53 -20.76 -28.06
C LEU A 27 4.32 -21.07 -28.95
N ALA A 28 3.63 -20.02 -29.40
CA ALA A 28 2.47 -20.13 -30.26
C ALA A 28 2.23 -18.84 -31.03
N ALA A 29 1.75 -18.94 -32.26
CA ALA A 29 1.28 -17.79 -33.03
C ALA A 29 0.14 -18.19 -33.96
N GLY A 30 -0.64 -17.20 -34.37
CA GLY A 30 -1.70 -17.43 -35.34
C GLY A 30 -2.69 -16.28 -35.45
N GLU A 31 -3.68 -16.47 -36.31
CA GLU A 31 -4.85 -15.61 -36.38
C GLU A 31 -5.98 -16.19 -35.54
N GLY A 32 -6.81 -15.34 -34.95
CA GLY A 32 -7.92 -15.78 -34.12
C GLY A 32 -8.85 -14.66 -33.71
N GLN A 33 -9.68 -14.97 -32.72
CA GLN A 33 -10.51 -13.98 -32.04
C GLN A 33 -10.11 -13.85 -30.58
N ALA A 34 -10.22 -12.64 -30.04
CA ALA A 34 -10.20 -12.40 -28.60
C ALA A 34 -11.61 -12.09 -28.09
N SER A 35 -11.87 -12.47 -26.84
CA SER A 35 -12.99 -11.95 -26.05
C SER A 35 -12.50 -11.57 -24.65
N LEU A 36 -13.15 -10.59 -24.04
CA LEU A 36 -12.86 -10.13 -22.68
C LEU A 36 -14.04 -10.46 -21.76
N THR A 37 -13.74 -10.96 -20.57
CA THR A 37 -14.65 -11.04 -19.42
C THR A 37 -14.21 -10.05 -18.35
N ALA A 38 -14.94 -9.97 -17.24
CA ALA A 38 -14.56 -9.12 -16.11
C ALA A 38 -13.19 -9.51 -15.50
N ASP A 39 -12.75 -10.74 -15.70
CA ASP A 39 -11.59 -11.34 -15.03
C ASP A 39 -10.56 -11.98 -15.97
N SER A 40 -10.84 -12.13 -17.27
CA SER A 40 -9.95 -12.81 -18.20
C SER A 40 -10.00 -12.28 -19.64
N LEU A 41 -8.91 -12.51 -20.37
CA LEU A 41 -8.79 -12.39 -21.82
C LEU A 41 -8.74 -13.81 -22.41
N SER A 42 -9.74 -14.18 -23.21
CA SER A 42 -9.77 -15.46 -23.91
C SER A 42 -9.32 -15.28 -25.35
N LEU A 43 -8.41 -16.15 -25.81
CA LEU A 43 -8.01 -16.26 -27.21
C LEU A 43 -8.56 -17.55 -27.83
N LEU A 44 -9.12 -17.40 -29.03
CA LEU A 44 -9.64 -18.48 -29.87
C LEU A 44 -8.86 -18.50 -31.19
N PRO A 45 -7.67 -19.12 -31.23
CA PRO A 45 -6.89 -19.29 -32.45
C PRO A 45 -7.63 -20.13 -33.49
N LYS A 46 -7.42 -19.85 -34.78
CA LYS A 46 -7.85 -20.75 -35.86
C LYS A 46 -7.05 -22.04 -35.80
N LEU A 47 -7.75 -23.19 -35.76
CA LEU A 47 -7.16 -24.53 -35.82
C LEU A 47 -6.18 -24.89 -34.68
N GLN A 48 -6.19 -24.15 -33.56
CA GLN A 48 -5.44 -24.48 -32.35
C GLN A 48 -6.37 -24.43 -31.14
N PRO A 49 -6.01 -25.09 -30.01
CA PRO A 49 -6.81 -25.02 -28.79
C PRO A 49 -6.96 -23.57 -28.29
N PRO A 50 -8.15 -23.20 -27.77
CA PRO A 50 -8.32 -21.91 -27.11
C PRO A 50 -7.57 -21.89 -25.78
N PHE A 51 -7.17 -20.69 -25.35
CA PHE A 51 -6.57 -20.48 -24.03
C PHE A 51 -7.04 -19.15 -23.43
N SER A 52 -7.00 -19.05 -22.11
CA SER A 52 -7.47 -17.87 -21.37
C SER A 52 -6.38 -17.37 -20.43
N ILE A 53 -6.22 -16.06 -20.39
CA ILE A 53 -5.28 -15.35 -19.53
C ILE A 53 -6.09 -14.58 -18.49
N PRO A 54 -6.01 -14.93 -17.21
CA PRO A 54 -6.57 -14.12 -16.15
C PRO A 54 -5.97 -12.71 -16.19
N LEU A 55 -6.79 -11.67 -16.11
CA LEU A 55 -6.31 -10.27 -16.13
C LEU A 55 -5.42 -9.95 -14.92
N ARG A 56 -5.54 -10.74 -13.85
CA ARG A 56 -4.64 -10.68 -12.67
C ARG A 56 -3.24 -11.20 -12.95
N ASP A 57 -3.07 -12.03 -13.98
CA ASP A 57 -1.76 -12.54 -14.40
C ASP A 57 -1.08 -11.60 -15.42
N VAL A 58 -1.75 -10.54 -15.86
CA VAL A 58 -1.17 -9.49 -16.72
C VAL A 58 -0.38 -8.51 -15.84
N ALA A 59 0.94 -8.71 -15.82
CA ALA A 59 1.89 -7.88 -15.11
C ALA A 59 1.92 -6.46 -15.66
N ASP A 60 2.06 -6.31 -16.98
CA ASP A 60 2.15 -5.00 -17.62
C ASP A 60 1.45 -4.98 -18.99
N VAL A 61 1.05 -3.79 -19.43
CA VAL A 61 0.35 -3.55 -20.69
C VAL A 61 1.07 -2.44 -21.45
N SER A 62 1.71 -2.78 -22.56
CA SER A 62 2.34 -1.82 -23.46
C SER A 62 1.60 -1.77 -24.79
N ALA A 63 1.26 -0.55 -25.21
CA ALA A 63 0.45 -0.30 -26.41
C ALA A 63 1.22 0.67 -27.33
N SER A 64 1.83 0.14 -28.37
CA SER A 64 2.64 0.90 -29.34
C SER A 64 2.55 0.28 -30.73
N ASP A 65 2.68 1.09 -31.78
CA ASP A 65 2.73 0.63 -33.17
C ASP A 65 1.61 -0.37 -33.54
N TYR A 66 0.37 -0.09 -33.11
CA TYR A 66 -0.82 -0.93 -33.31
C TYR A 66 -0.67 -2.38 -32.79
N THR A 67 0.25 -2.58 -31.84
CA THR A 67 0.52 -3.83 -31.15
C THR A 67 0.30 -3.63 -29.66
N LEU A 68 -0.53 -4.50 -29.08
CA LEU A 68 -0.76 -4.57 -27.65
C LEU A 68 0.05 -5.73 -27.08
N ALA A 69 1.08 -5.45 -26.29
CA ALA A 69 1.88 -6.46 -25.63
C ALA A 69 1.53 -6.54 -24.14
N LEU A 70 1.20 -7.75 -23.70
CA LEU A 70 0.86 -8.09 -22.33
C LEU A 70 2.00 -8.91 -21.76
N ALA A 71 2.74 -8.34 -20.81
CA ALA A 71 3.71 -9.10 -20.03
C ALA A 71 2.96 -9.88 -18.95
N LEU A 72 3.21 -11.18 -18.84
CA LEU A 72 2.56 -12.05 -17.87
C LEU A 72 3.46 -12.29 -16.65
N LEU A 73 2.85 -12.58 -15.51
CA LEU A 73 3.58 -12.93 -14.28
C LEU A 73 4.41 -14.23 -14.42
N SER A 74 4.09 -15.07 -15.41
CA SER A 74 4.89 -16.25 -15.77
C SER A 74 6.23 -15.90 -16.42
N GLY A 75 6.44 -14.65 -16.85
CA GLY A 75 7.57 -14.23 -17.68
C GLY A 75 7.26 -14.26 -19.18
N GLU A 76 6.17 -14.92 -19.58
CA GLU A 76 5.70 -14.96 -20.97
C GLU A 76 5.19 -13.59 -21.44
N THR A 77 5.19 -13.36 -22.75
CA THR A 77 4.65 -12.14 -23.36
C THR A 77 3.65 -12.48 -24.46
N LEU A 78 2.41 -12.00 -24.33
CA LEU A 78 1.40 -12.09 -25.37
C LEU A 78 1.37 -10.80 -26.18
N LYS A 79 1.62 -10.88 -27.49
CA LYS A 79 1.48 -9.75 -28.42
C LYS A 79 0.23 -9.92 -29.27
N LEU A 80 -0.62 -8.90 -29.30
CA LEU A 80 -1.83 -8.81 -30.11
C LEU A 80 -1.68 -7.72 -31.15
N SER A 81 -1.98 -8.04 -32.41
CA SER A 81 -1.79 -7.14 -33.56
C SER A 81 -2.90 -7.35 -34.60
N HIS A 82 -2.89 -6.56 -35.67
CA HIS A 82 -3.91 -6.62 -36.74
C HIS A 82 -5.36 -6.35 -36.27
N LEU A 83 -5.52 -5.62 -35.17
CA LEU A 83 -6.83 -5.23 -34.62
C LEU A 83 -7.55 -4.13 -35.43
N GLY A 84 -6.85 -3.48 -36.36
CA GLY A 84 -7.38 -2.41 -37.20
C GLY A 84 -8.03 -1.28 -36.37
N TYR A 85 -9.25 -0.89 -36.75
CA TYR A 85 -10.00 0.16 -36.06
C TYR A 85 -10.42 -0.22 -34.63
N GLN A 86 -10.33 -1.50 -34.26
CA GLN A 86 -10.72 -2.00 -32.93
C GLN A 86 -9.57 -1.93 -31.92
N TYR A 87 -8.35 -1.59 -32.35
CA TYR A 87 -7.16 -1.53 -31.51
C TYR A 87 -7.36 -0.64 -30.26
N GLU A 88 -7.87 0.58 -30.45
CA GLU A 88 -8.08 1.53 -29.36
C GLU A 88 -9.20 1.08 -28.41
N ASP A 89 -10.22 0.39 -28.94
CA ASP A 89 -11.33 -0.11 -28.13
C ASP A 89 -10.90 -1.28 -27.25
N LEU A 90 -10.22 -2.29 -27.82
CA LEU A 90 -9.69 -3.41 -27.06
C LEU A 90 -8.71 -2.94 -25.97
N THR A 91 -7.77 -2.08 -26.32
CA THR A 91 -6.76 -1.56 -25.39
C THR A 91 -7.42 -0.86 -24.20
N ARG A 92 -8.36 0.05 -24.47
CA ARG A 92 -9.11 0.77 -23.44
C ARG A 92 -9.92 -0.18 -22.55
N GLN A 93 -10.62 -1.15 -23.15
CA GLN A 93 -11.44 -2.09 -22.38
C GLN A 93 -10.59 -3.01 -21.50
N LEU A 94 -9.46 -3.52 -22.02
CA LEU A 94 -8.52 -4.35 -21.27
C LEU A 94 -7.93 -3.60 -20.09
N CYS A 95 -7.40 -2.38 -20.32
CA CYS A 95 -6.85 -1.54 -19.26
C CYS A 95 -7.90 -1.23 -18.20
N ARG A 96 -9.13 -0.86 -18.61
CA ARG A 96 -10.22 -0.57 -17.67
C ARG A 96 -10.55 -1.76 -16.80
N LEU A 97 -10.80 -2.94 -17.39
CA LEU A 97 -11.18 -4.14 -16.65
C LEU A 97 -10.07 -4.59 -15.69
N ARG A 98 -8.81 -4.55 -16.16
CA ARG A 98 -7.65 -4.81 -15.31
C ARG A 98 -7.56 -3.82 -14.15
N ASN A 99 -7.78 -2.53 -14.40
CA ASN A 99 -7.72 -1.50 -13.37
C ASN A 99 -8.86 -1.62 -12.33
N GLU A 100 -10.04 -2.11 -12.70
CA GLU A 100 -11.10 -2.43 -11.72
C GLU A 100 -10.72 -3.61 -10.81
N LEU A 101 -10.02 -4.62 -11.36
CA LEU A 101 -9.48 -5.71 -10.56
C LEU A 101 -8.39 -5.20 -9.62
N LEU A 102 -7.47 -4.36 -10.11
CA LEU A 102 -6.46 -3.67 -9.27
C LEU A 102 -7.11 -2.98 -8.09
N LEU A 103 -8.16 -2.18 -8.31
CA LEU A 103 -8.83 -1.46 -7.23
C LEU A 103 -9.40 -2.39 -6.16
N THR A 104 -10.00 -3.50 -6.58
CA THR A 104 -10.54 -4.50 -5.65
C THR A 104 -9.43 -5.14 -4.80
N ASP A 105 -8.26 -5.33 -5.40
CA ASP A 105 -7.15 -6.07 -4.77
C ASP A 105 -6.13 -5.19 -4.04
N MET A 106 -6.18 -3.86 -4.21
CA MET A 106 -5.28 -2.88 -3.57
C MET A 106 -5.40 -2.80 -2.03
N LEU A 107 -5.98 -3.82 -1.40
CA LEU A 107 -6.10 -3.99 0.05
C LEU A 107 -6.88 -2.85 0.73
N ALA A 108 -7.60 -2.04 -0.03
CA ALA A 108 -8.41 -0.94 0.44
C ALA A 108 -9.85 -1.06 0.00
N HIS A 109 -10.65 -1.58 0.91
CA HIS A 109 -12.10 -1.68 0.76
C HIS A 109 -12.70 -0.42 1.39
N GLU A 110 -12.91 0.61 0.58
CA GLU A 110 -13.40 1.91 1.01
C GLU A 110 -14.61 2.34 0.18
N SER A 111 -15.45 3.20 0.76
CA SER A 111 -16.62 3.70 0.05
C SER A 111 -16.20 4.69 -1.03
N LEU A 112 -16.76 4.52 -2.22
CA LEU A 112 -16.63 5.47 -3.31
C LEU A 112 -17.51 6.70 -3.02
N ARG A 113 -16.90 7.88 -2.96
CA ARG A 113 -17.61 9.16 -2.79
C ARG A 113 -18.02 9.77 -4.12
N ARG A 114 -17.16 9.64 -5.12
CA ARG A 114 -17.38 10.19 -6.47
C ARG A 114 -16.56 9.45 -7.52
N SER A 115 -17.13 9.29 -8.71
CA SER A 115 -16.48 8.72 -9.88
C SER A 115 -16.91 9.43 -11.17
N GLY A 116 -16.38 8.97 -12.31
CA GLY A 116 -16.81 9.41 -13.65
C GLY A 116 -16.25 10.75 -14.09
N VAL A 117 -15.23 11.29 -13.39
CA VAL A 117 -14.61 12.57 -13.75
C VAL A 117 -13.43 12.32 -14.68
N GLY A 118 -13.56 12.66 -15.96
CA GLY A 118 -12.46 12.59 -16.93
C GLY A 118 -11.49 13.76 -16.79
N ALA A 119 -10.19 13.49 -16.88
CA ALA A 119 -9.13 14.50 -16.87
C ALA A 119 -7.95 14.08 -17.76
N ASP A 120 -7.14 15.05 -18.17
CA ASP A 120 -5.76 14.79 -18.60
C ASP A 120 -4.86 14.80 -17.35
N LEU A 121 -3.98 13.80 -17.25
CA LEU A 121 -3.06 13.57 -16.15
C LEU A 121 -1.60 13.67 -16.64
N VAL A 122 -0.79 14.33 -15.84
CA VAL A 122 0.67 14.14 -15.79
C VAL A 122 1.01 13.74 -14.36
N PHE A 123 1.68 12.61 -14.19
CA PHE A 123 2.15 12.14 -12.89
C PHE A 123 3.67 12.03 -12.89
N THR A 124 4.28 12.56 -11.82
CA THR A 124 5.73 12.53 -11.61
C THR A 124 6.07 11.77 -10.33
N ASP A 125 7.17 11.03 -10.36
CA ASP A 125 7.71 10.32 -9.19
C ASP A 125 8.41 11.27 -8.20
N ALA A 126 8.95 10.71 -7.12
CA ALA A 126 9.64 11.46 -6.07
C ALA A 126 10.92 12.16 -6.57
N GLU A 127 11.52 11.65 -7.64
CA GLU A 127 12.68 12.20 -8.31
C GLU A 127 12.32 13.28 -9.36
N GLY A 128 11.02 13.49 -9.62
CA GLY A 128 10.50 14.47 -10.55
C GLY A 128 10.47 14.00 -12.01
N HIS A 129 10.64 12.71 -12.27
CA HIS A 129 10.51 12.15 -13.61
C HIS A 129 9.04 11.93 -13.96
N GLU A 130 8.65 12.27 -15.19
CA GLU A 130 7.32 11.95 -15.70
C GLU A 130 7.22 10.43 -15.94
N VAL A 131 6.44 9.75 -15.09
CA VAL A 131 6.23 8.30 -15.18
C VAL A 131 4.92 7.94 -15.90
N LEU A 132 3.97 8.88 -15.96
CA LEU A 132 2.70 8.67 -16.64
C LEU A 132 2.12 9.96 -17.20
N ARG A 133 1.64 9.89 -18.43
CA ARG A 133 0.86 10.95 -19.09
C ARG A 133 -0.27 10.36 -19.92
N GLY A 134 -1.44 10.97 -19.84
CA GLY A 134 -2.57 10.61 -20.68
C GLY A 134 -3.90 11.00 -20.09
N ARG A 135 -4.99 10.45 -20.63
CA ARG A 135 -6.32 10.61 -20.05
C ARG A 135 -6.50 9.66 -18.87
N CYS A 136 -7.24 10.10 -17.87
CA CYS A 136 -7.64 9.29 -16.73
C CYS A 136 -9.07 9.59 -16.28
N GLU A 137 -9.66 8.62 -15.57
CA GLU A 137 -10.79 8.85 -14.68
C GLU A 137 -10.29 9.16 -13.26
N VAL A 138 -10.84 10.20 -12.64
CA VAL A 138 -10.59 10.56 -11.24
C VAL A 138 -11.73 10.02 -10.39
N ARG A 139 -11.37 9.27 -9.33
CA ARG A 139 -12.30 8.79 -8.30
C ARG A 139 -11.88 9.29 -6.92
N LEU A 140 -12.87 9.70 -6.13
CA LEU A 140 -12.68 10.09 -4.74
C LEU A 140 -13.25 9.00 -3.84
N TYR A 141 -12.43 8.50 -2.93
CA TYR A 141 -12.79 7.55 -1.88
C TYR A 141 -12.77 8.24 -0.52
N ASP A 142 -13.14 7.50 0.53
CA ASP A 142 -13.13 7.99 1.91
C ASP A 142 -11.76 8.49 2.37
N THR A 143 -10.67 7.84 1.97
CA THR A 143 -9.32 8.22 2.43
C THR A 143 -8.33 8.57 1.32
N ALA A 144 -8.72 8.46 0.05
CA ALA A 144 -7.80 8.63 -1.07
C ALA A 144 -8.47 9.19 -2.32
N ILE A 145 -7.67 9.85 -3.15
CA ILE A 145 -7.96 10.09 -4.57
C ILE A 145 -7.27 9.00 -5.39
N VAL A 146 -8.02 8.43 -6.34
CA VAL A 146 -7.54 7.40 -7.27
C VAL A 146 -7.61 7.96 -8.67
N LEU A 147 -6.50 7.84 -9.40
CA LEU A 147 -6.37 8.21 -10.80
C LEU A 147 -6.26 6.92 -11.61
N ILE A 148 -7.23 6.71 -12.50
CA ILE A 148 -7.35 5.50 -13.31
C ILE A 148 -7.02 5.90 -14.75
N PRO A 149 -5.77 5.74 -15.21
CA PRO A 149 -5.44 6.12 -16.56
C PRO A 149 -6.05 5.17 -17.59
N GLU A 150 -6.25 5.65 -18.81
CA GLU A 150 -6.69 4.80 -19.95
C GLU A 150 -5.60 3.77 -20.33
N ARG A 151 -4.34 4.03 -19.97
CA ARG A 151 -3.18 3.18 -20.21
C ARG A 151 -2.26 3.21 -18.99
N GLY A 152 -1.72 2.06 -18.60
CA GLY A 152 -0.88 1.93 -17.41
C GLY A 152 -1.66 1.62 -16.13
N ASP A 153 -0.93 1.58 -15.02
CA ASP A 153 -1.45 1.22 -13.70
C ASP A 153 -2.16 2.40 -13.01
N ILE A 154 -3.08 2.06 -12.11
CA ILE A 154 -3.77 3.05 -11.28
C ILE A 154 -2.81 3.73 -10.30
N ILE A 155 -3.05 5.01 -10.03
CA ILE A 155 -2.34 5.77 -9.01
C ILE A 155 -3.31 6.05 -7.87
N ARG A 156 -2.90 5.74 -6.64
CA ARG A 156 -3.67 6.04 -5.44
C ARG A 156 -2.87 6.95 -4.53
N LEU A 157 -3.41 8.14 -4.26
CA LEU A 157 -2.85 9.11 -3.33
C LEU A 157 -3.77 9.22 -2.11
N THR A 158 -3.29 8.76 -0.95
CA THR A 158 -4.02 8.93 0.32
C THR A 158 -4.11 10.40 0.66
N TYR A 159 -5.24 10.88 1.17
CA TYR A 159 -5.37 12.25 1.66
C TYR A 159 -4.38 12.56 2.78
N SER A 160 -4.03 11.55 3.58
CA SER A 160 -2.96 11.66 4.59
C SER A 160 -1.60 11.95 3.96
N ASP A 161 -1.33 11.58 2.71
CA ASP A 161 -0.03 11.79 2.08
C ASP A 161 0.05 13.12 1.32
N ILE A 162 -1.07 13.80 1.13
CA ILE A 162 -1.12 15.08 0.41
C ILE A 162 -0.48 16.17 1.28
N ALA A 163 0.58 16.78 0.76
CA ALA A 163 1.24 17.94 1.34
C ALA A 163 0.54 19.24 0.93
N ARG A 164 0.18 19.33 -0.36
CA ARG A 164 -0.36 20.55 -0.96
C ARG A 164 -1.32 20.23 -2.10
N VAL A 165 -2.38 21.04 -2.17
CA VAL A 165 -3.28 21.09 -3.31
C VAL A 165 -3.30 22.53 -3.82
N GLU A 166 -3.00 22.72 -5.10
CA GLU A 166 -3.11 24.02 -5.76
C GLU A 166 -4.23 23.97 -6.80
N ASP A 167 -5.16 24.91 -6.68
CA ASP A 167 -6.22 25.17 -7.63
C ASP A 167 -5.90 26.49 -8.33
N ALA A 168 -5.46 26.42 -9.59
CA ALA A 168 -5.17 27.60 -10.39
C ALA A 168 -5.38 27.34 -11.88
N ASN A 169 -5.98 28.30 -12.59
CA ASN A 169 -6.13 28.29 -14.05
C ASN A 169 -6.76 26.99 -14.61
N TYR A 170 -7.77 26.43 -13.93
CA TYR A 170 -8.41 25.15 -14.29
C TYR A 170 -7.47 23.95 -14.31
N VAL A 171 -6.39 24.03 -13.51
CA VAL A 171 -5.44 22.95 -13.28
C VAL A 171 -5.38 22.69 -11.77
N LEU A 172 -5.56 21.42 -11.42
CA LEU A 172 -5.47 20.94 -10.05
C LEU A 172 -4.12 20.23 -9.88
N ARG A 173 -3.23 20.76 -9.05
CA ARG A 173 -1.95 20.14 -8.71
C ARG A 173 -2.02 19.55 -7.31
N ILE A 174 -1.65 18.29 -7.17
CA ILE A 174 -1.65 17.55 -5.91
C ILE A 174 -0.25 17.02 -5.69
N ALA A 175 0.44 17.58 -4.69
CA ALA A 175 1.79 17.18 -4.30
C ALA A 175 1.74 16.33 -3.03
N SER A 176 2.42 15.17 -3.04
CA SER A 176 2.59 14.33 -1.87
C SER A 176 3.74 14.81 -0.99
N GLU A 177 3.73 14.43 0.29
CA GLU A 177 4.84 14.69 1.22
C GLU A 177 6.13 13.93 0.86
N TYR A 178 6.05 13.02 -0.12
CA TYR A 178 7.17 12.20 -0.58
C TYR A 178 7.72 12.62 -1.94
N GLY A 179 7.27 13.76 -2.48
CA GLY A 179 7.79 14.35 -3.71
C GLY A 179 7.02 14.02 -4.99
N GLU A 180 6.05 13.11 -4.94
CA GLU A 180 5.22 12.77 -6.10
C GLU A 180 4.24 13.92 -6.40
N GLU A 181 3.99 14.19 -7.68
CA GLU A 181 3.02 15.22 -8.09
C GLU A 181 2.07 14.66 -9.16
N ALA A 182 0.77 14.86 -8.93
CA ALA A 182 -0.28 14.67 -9.93
C ALA A 182 -0.80 16.03 -10.40
N VAL A 183 -0.78 16.24 -11.72
CA VAL A 183 -1.32 17.43 -12.38
C VAL A 183 -2.53 17.03 -13.21
N LEU A 184 -3.70 17.50 -12.82
CA LEU A 184 -4.97 17.24 -13.50
C LEU A 184 -5.43 18.47 -14.27
N SER A 185 -5.78 18.29 -15.54
CA SER A 185 -6.25 19.36 -16.41
C SER A 185 -7.40 18.89 -17.32
N LYS A 186 -7.98 19.83 -18.09
CA LYS A 186 -9.08 19.57 -19.03
C LYS A 186 -10.32 18.88 -18.42
N LEU A 187 -10.61 19.16 -17.15
CA LEU A 187 -11.79 18.63 -16.44
C LEU A 187 -13.13 19.22 -16.94
N GLY A 188 -13.08 20.29 -17.72
CA GLY A 188 -14.27 20.93 -18.29
C GLY A 188 -15.24 21.40 -17.22
N ARG A 189 -16.52 21.00 -17.35
CA ARG A 189 -17.60 21.38 -16.43
C ARG A 189 -17.51 20.71 -15.06
N GLU A 190 -16.71 19.65 -14.94
CA GLU A 190 -16.55 18.91 -13.68
C GLU A 190 -15.55 19.57 -12.74
N TYR A 191 -14.77 20.56 -13.19
CA TYR A 191 -13.67 21.17 -12.44
C TYR A 191 -14.08 21.66 -11.05
N ASP A 192 -14.95 22.67 -10.98
CA ASP A 192 -15.36 23.30 -9.71
C ASP A 192 -16.00 22.29 -8.77
N SER A 193 -16.80 21.39 -9.34
CA SER A 193 -17.44 20.34 -8.58
C SER A 193 -16.41 19.38 -7.99
N LEU A 194 -15.40 18.94 -8.76
CA LEU A 194 -14.36 18.02 -8.28
C LEU A 194 -13.55 18.65 -7.16
N VAL A 195 -13.09 19.90 -7.35
CA VAL A 195 -12.32 20.63 -6.33
C VAL A 195 -13.11 20.71 -5.02
N ARG A 196 -14.40 21.04 -5.09
CA ARG A 196 -15.29 21.06 -3.93
C ARG A 196 -15.37 19.68 -3.26
N SER A 197 -15.63 18.61 -4.01
CA SER A 197 -15.75 17.26 -3.45
C SER A 197 -14.44 16.77 -2.81
N LEU A 198 -13.29 17.08 -3.41
CA LEU A 198 -11.98 16.76 -2.85
C LEU A 198 -11.75 17.51 -1.52
N SER A 199 -12.03 18.81 -1.51
CA SER A 199 -11.93 19.64 -0.31
C SER A 199 -12.86 19.14 0.81
N GLU A 200 -14.11 18.80 0.49
CA GLU A 200 -15.07 18.22 1.43
C GLU A 200 -14.57 16.89 2.02
N ALA A 201 -14.04 15.99 1.20
CA ALA A 201 -13.50 14.71 1.66
C ALA A 201 -12.30 14.89 2.60
N MET A 202 -11.34 15.74 2.23
CA MET A 202 -10.17 16.05 3.06
C MET A 202 -10.56 16.73 4.39
N ASN A 203 -11.49 17.68 4.35
CA ASN A 203 -11.99 18.37 5.54
C ASN A 203 -12.75 17.43 6.48
N ALA A 204 -13.59 16.54 5.93
CA ALA A 204 -14.30 15.54 6.71
C ALA A 204 -13.33 14.61 7.46
N LEU A 205 -12.25 14.20 6.81
CA LEU A 205 -11.22 13.38 7.42
C LEU A 205 -10.46 14.13 8.51
N ALA A 206 -10.07 15.38 8.26
CA ALA A 206 -9.40 16.22 9.26
C ALA A 206 -10.28 16.45 10.50
N LEU A 207 -11.58 16.69 10.31
CA LEU A 207 -12.54 16.85 11.40
C LEU A 207 -12.73 15.54 12.19
N LYS A 208 -12.78 14.38 11.51
CA LYS A 208 -12.81 13.07 12.17
C LYS A 208 -11.61 12.87 13.09
N VAL A 209 -10.41 13.19 12.61
CA VAL A 209 -9.18 13.07 13.41
C VAL A 209 -9.17 14.03 14.59
N GLN A 210 -9.63 15.27 14.40
CA GLN A 210 -9.78 16.23 15.51
C GLN A 210 -10.78 15.75 16.57
N ALA A 211 -11.86 15.07 16.17
CA ALA A 211 -12.82 14.49 17.10
C ALA A 211 -12.17 13.35 17.93
N ILE A 212 -11.40 12.47 17.31
CA ILE A 212 -10.64 11.42 18.03
C ILE A 212 -9.70 12.05 19.06
N ILE A 213 -8.94 13.07 18.66
CA ILE A 213 -8.00 13.76 19.56
C ILE A 213 -8.75 14.49 20.69
N ARG A 214 -9.92 15.06 20.41
CA ARG A 214 -10.80 15.70 21.42
C ARG A 214 -11.31 14.68 22.44
N GLU A 215 -11.61 13.46 22.02
CA GLU A 215 -12.02 12.38 22.93
C GLU A 215 -10.86 11.95 23.84
N LEU A 216 -9.64 11.86 23.29
CA LEU A 216 -8.42 11.53 24.05
C LEU A 216 -8.01 12.64 25.02
N LEU A 217 -8.09 13.90 24.59
CA LEU A 217 -7.73 15.07 25.40
C LEU A 217 -8.86 16.11 25.36
N PRO A 218 -9.92 15.96 26.18
CA PRO A 218 -11.10 16.84 26.17
C PRO A 218 -10.77 18.31 26.40
N THR A 219 -9.73 18.58 27.18
CA THR A 219 -9.26 19.93 27.57
C THR A 219 -8.42 20.62 26.48
N ALA A 220 -8.08 19.94 25.37
CA ALA A 220 -7.19 20.48 24.35
C ALA A 220 -7.72 21.78 23.71
N GLY A 221 -6.89 22.82 23.61
CA GLY A 221 -7.27 24.03 22.86
C GLY A 221 -7.47 23.74 21.36
N PRO A 222 -8.24 24.57 20.62
CA PRO A 222 -8.43 24.40 19.17
C PRO A 222 -7.13 24.36 18.36
N ALA A 223 -6.10 25.10 18.79
CA ALA A 223 -4.79 25.10 18.14
C ALA A 223 -4.06 23.75 18.27
N VAL A 224 -4.14 23.12 19.45
CA VAL A 224 -3.57 21.79 19.71
C VAL A 224 -4.28 20.75 18.85
N LEU A 225 -5.62 20.74 18.85
CA LEU A 225 -6.39 19.81 18.01
C LEU A 225 -5.98 19.88 16.53
N ARG A 226 -5.96 21.09 15.95
CA ARG A 226 -5.66 21.28 14.54
C ARG A 226 -4.25 20.80 14.20
N ARG A 227 -3.24 21.17 15.00
CA ARG A 227 -1.85 20.77 14.77
C ARG A 227 -1.64 19.27 15.00
N ALA A 228 -2.24 18.71 16.05
CA ALA A 228 -2.18 17.27 16.32
C ALA A 228 -2.85 16.47 15.20
N SER A 229 -3.98 16.94 14.66
CA SER A 229 -4.62 16.28 13.51
C SER A 229 -3.79 16.31 12.23
N GLN A 230 -2.90 17.30 12.08
CA GLN A 230 -1.96 17.36 10.96
C GLN A 230 -0.78 16.39 11.14
N LEU A 231 -0.38 16.12 12.38
CA LEU A 231 0.68 15.14 12.70
C LEU A 231 0.17 13.71 12.61
N LEU A 232 -0.96 13.40 13.24
CA LEU A 232 -1.53 12.05 13.31
C LEU A 232 -2.31 11.67 12.06
N LYS A 233 -2.88 12.65 11.35
CA LYS A 233 -3.75 12.46 10.18
C LYS A 233 -4.71 11.28 10.38
N GLU A 234 -5.16 10.64 9.30
CA GLU A 234 -5.83 9.34 9.43
C GLU A 234 -4.76 8.26 9.58
N GLY A 235 -4.64 7.69 10.78
CA GLY A 235 -3.87 6.48 11.02
C GLY A 235 -2.35 6.63 11.06
N ARG A 236 -1.77 7.82 10.86
CA ARG A 236 -0.32 8.01 10.87
C ARG A 236 0.23 7.89 12.28
N ALA A 237 1.36 7.20 12.45
CA ALA A 237 2.10 7.25 13.70
C ALA A 237 2.92 8.55 13.77
N ALA A 238 2.70 9.38 14.78
CA ALA A 238 3.49 10.60 14.98
C ALA A 238 4.53 10.38 16.10
N ARG A 239 5.72 10.96 15.93
CA ARG A 239 6.84 10.81 16.87
C ARG A 239 6.53 11.47 18.21
N ARG A 240 7.02 10.86 19.28
CA ARG A 240 6.95 11.37 20.65
C ARG A 240 7.40 12.82 20.74
N ALA A 241 8.61 13.11 20.26
CA ALA A 241 9.17 14.46 20.31
C ALA A 241 8.27 15.51 19.63
N ASP A 242 7.66 15.17 18.49
CA ASP A 242 6.78 16.08 17.75
C ASP A 242 5.44 16.32 18.47
N ILE A 243 4.91 15.29 19.14
CA ILE A 243 3.66 15.39 19.94
C ILE A 243 3.93 16.14 21.24
N GLU A 244 4.97 15.81 21.99
CA GLU A 244 5.31 16.47 23.25
C GLU A 244 5.65 17.95 23.05
N ALA A 245 6.28 18.31 21.93
CA ALA A 245 6.49 19.72 21.55
C ALA A 245 5.17 20.49 21.33
N LEU A 246 4.07 19.79 21.06
CA LEU A 246 2.74 20.37 20.91
C LEU A 246 1.95 20.35 22.22
N SER A 247 1.90 19.20 22.90
CA SER A 247 1.27 18.98 24.21
C SER A 247 1.81 17.67 24.80
N PRO A 248 2.60 17.74 25.89
CA PRO A 248 3.03 16.55 26.63
C PRO A 248 1.86 15.70 27.12
N GLU A 249 0.76 16.35 27.53
CA GLU A 249 -0.45 15.68 28.01
C GLU A 249 -1.07 14.82 26.92
N LEU A 250 -1.03 15.25 25.64
CA LEU A 250 -1.54 14.43 24.53
C LEU A 250 -0.74 13.14 24.39
N TRP A 251 0.58 13.18 24.55
CA TRP A 251 1.41 11.97 24.52
C TRP A 251 1.03 11.02 25.67
N GLU A 252 0.86 11.56 26.89
CA GLU A 252 0.40 10.76 28.04
C GLU A 252 -0.94 10.09 27.77
N GLN A 253 -1.90 10.79 27.13
CA GLN A 253 -3.20 10.20 26.76
C GLN A 253 -3.06 9.11 25.69
N LEU A 254 -2.17 9.28 24.71
CA LEU A 254 -1.90 8.24 23.70
C LEU A 254 -1.32 6.97 24.34
N VAL A 255 -0.37 7.11 25.27
CA VAL A 255 0.18 5.98 25.99
C VAL A 255 -0.86 5.36 26.94
N GLY A 256 -1.71 6.18 27.58
CA GLY A 256 -2.85 5.68 28.36
C GLY A 256 -3.84 4.88 27.50
N HIS A 257 -4.01 5.26 26.23
CA HIS A 257 -4.85 4.52 25.29
C HIS A 257 -4.26 3.15 24.91
N LEU A 258 -2.93 2.99 24.93
CA LEU A 258 -2.27 1.68 24.77
C LEU A 258 -2.60 0.73 25.94
N ASP A 259 -2.78 1.27 27.14
CA ASP A 259 -3.19 0.51 28.33
C ASP A 259 -4.62 0.00 28.21
N LEU A 260 -5.54 0.86 27.78
CA LEU A 260 -6.92 0.45 27.47
C LEU A 260 -6.97 -0.60 26.36
N ALA A 261 -6.06 -0.53 25.39
CA ALA A 261 -5.93 -1.54 24.35
C ALA A 261 -5.16 -2.80 24.80
N GLY A 262 -4.65 -2.82 26.04
CA GLY A 262 -3.97 -3.94 26.67
C GLY A 262 -2.58 -4.23 26.12
N VAL A 263 -1.89 -3.24 25.53
CA VAL A 263 -0.52 -3.40 24.98
C VAL A 263 0.53 -2.55 25.71
N ARG A 264 0.23 -2.20 26.97
CA ARG A 264 1.09 -1.34 27.78
C ARG A 264 2.39 -2.02 28.19
N GLU A 265 2.35 -3.29 28.56
CA GLU A 265 3.54 -4.04 28.97
C GLU A 265 4.54 -4.16 27.82
N GLU A 266 4.05 -4.39 26.60
CA GLU A 266 4.85 -4.45 25.39
C GLU A 266 5.44 -3.10 25.05
N TYR A 267 4.65 -2.03 25.18
CA TYR A 267 5.14 -0.66 25.01
C TYR A 267 6.27 -0.35 25.98
N ASP A 268 6.11 -0.63 27.27
CA ASP A 268 7.13 -0.32 28.28
C ASP A 268 8.40 -1.17 28.06
N PHE A 269 8.25 -2.46 27.74
CA PHE A 269 9.38 -3.34 27.41
C PHE A 269 10.14 -2.87 26.17
N LEU A 270 9.44 -2.62 25.06
CA LEU A 270 10.08 -2.17 23.81
C LEU A 270 10.73 -0.79 23.99
N THR A 271 10.08 0.11 24.72
CA THR A 271 10.64 1.43 25.08
C THR A 271 11.95 1.29 25.85
N SER A 272 12.07 0.30 26.73
CA SER A 272 13.31 0.05 27.49
C SER A 272 14.49 -0.41 26.62
N LEU A 273 14.21 -0.92 25.42
CA LEU A 273 15.21 -1.37 24.45
C LEU A 273 15.54 -0.31 23.40
N GLY A 274 14.58 0.56 23.08
CA GLY A 274 14.64 1.47 21.95
C GLY A 274 15.05 2.91 22.28
N GLN A 275 14.99 3.75 21.25
CA GLN A 275 15.22 5.20 21.38
C GLN A 275 13.90 5.91 21.71
N ALA A 276 13.72 6.27 22.98
CA ALA A 276 12.44 6.70 23.54
C ALA A 276 11.84 7.96 22.87
N ASP A 277 12.67 8.90 22.44
CA ASP A 277 12.29 10.14 21.77
C ASP A 277 11.80 9.94 20.33
N ARG A 278 12.19 8.83 19.71
CA ARG A 278 11.84 8.46 18.33
C ARG A 278 10.66 7.49 18.22
N ILE A 279 10.10 7.06 19.34
CA ILE A 279 8.89 6.22 19.37
C ILE A 279 7.75 6.99 18.71
N SER A 280 6.97 6.31 17.87
CA SER A 280 5.81 6.90 17.21
C SER A 280 4.53 6.15 17.57
N ILE A 281 3.44 6.87 17.83
CA ILE A 281 2.12 6.27 18.11
C ILE A 281 1.11 6.81 17.08
N GLY A 282 0.27 5.92 16.56
CA GLY A 282 -0.82 6.25 15.65
C GLY A 282 -2.14 5.63 16.08
N ILE A 283 -3.24 6.28 15.69
CA ILE A 283 -4.61 5.81 15.95
C ILE A 283 -5.42 5.88 14.66
N LYS A 284 -6.15 4.81 14.38
CA LYS A 284 -7.06 4.67 13.24
C LYS A 284 -8.40 4.15 13.73
N ARG A 285 -9.50 4.75 13.27
CA ARG A 285 -10.86 4.31 13.61
C ARG A 285 -11.60 3.83 12.37
N GLY A 286 -12.12 2.61 12.44
CA GLY A 286 -12.88 1.98 11.36
C GLY A 286 -11.99 1.37 10.26
N LEU A 287 -10.96 0.61 10.65
CA LEU A 287 -10.00 -0.01 9.74
C LEU A 287 -10.63 -0.91 8.66
N MET A 288 -11.76 -1.56 8.98
CA MET A 288 -12.64 -2.24 8.01
C MET A 288 -14.09 -1.77 8.15
N GLY A 289 -14.28 -0.44 8.21
CA GLY A 289 -15.57 0.20 8.46
C GLY A 289 -15.91 0.32 9.94
N ASP A 290 -17.08 0.90 10.22
CA ASP A 290 -17.51 1.33 11.57
C ASP A 290 -17.60 0.19 12.61
N LEU A 291 -17.53 -1.08 12.16
CA LEU A 291 -17.63 -2.28 12.99
C LEU A 291 -16.31 -2.70 13.65
N THR A 292 -15.17 -2.16 13.22
CA THR A 292 -13.82 -2.62 13.65
C THR A 292 -13.19 -1.83 14.79
N GLY A 293 -13.96 -0.95 15.43
CA GLY A 293 -13.51 -0.20 16.61
C GLY A 293 -12.28 0.68 16.34
N GLU A 294 -11.48 0.87 17.38
CA GLU A 294 -10.23 1.63 17.35
C GLU A 294 -9.03 0.71 17.19
N TYR A 295 -8.12 1.13 16.32
CA TYR A 295 -6.83 0.51 16.07
C TYR A 295 -5.74 1.47 16.53
N VAL A 296 -5.02 1.09 17.58
CA VAL A 296 -3.86 1.82 18.07
C VAL A 296 -2.61 1.01 17.76
N TRP A 297 -1.56 1.70 17.32
CA TRP A 297 -0.31 1.06 16.94
C TRP A 297 0.86 1.97 17.23
N PHE A 298 2.03 1.38 17.41
CA PHE A 298 3.24 2.12 17.68
C PHE A 298 4.46 1.50 17.03
N LEU A 299 5.47 2.35 16.80
CA LEU A 299 6.75 2.00 16.20
C LEU A 299 7.86 2.36 17.17
N VAL A 300 8.71 1.39 17.50
CA VAL A 300 9.88 1.57 18.37
C VAL A 300 11.15 1.28 17.58
N PRO A 301 12.00 2.28 17.33
CA PRO A 301 13.32 2.03 16.76
C PRO A 301 14.28 1.48 17.83
N ILE A 302 14.92 0.35 17.53
CA ILE A 302 15.88 -0.34 18.40
C ILE A 302 17.19 -0.49 17.65
N TYR A 303 18.21 0.23 18.09
CA TYR A 303 19.56 0.23 17.53
C TYR A 303 20.58 0.76 18.54
N SER A 304 21.87 0.53 18.26
CA SER A 304 23.01 0.97 19.07
C SER A 304 24.22 1.25 18.18
N GLU A 305 25.11 2.13 18.62
CA GLU A 305 26.44 2.32 18.00
C GLU A 305 27.32 1.06 18.10
N ASP A 306 27.05 0.20 19.09
CA ASP A 306 27.63 -1.14 19.17
C ASP A 306 26.82 -2.10 18.27
N PRO A 307 27.35 -2.50 17.10
CA PRO A 307 26.61 -3.29 16.14
C PRO A 307 26.37 -4.73 16.61
N THR A 308 27.01 -5.15 17.71
CA THR A 308 26.82 -6.49 18.28
C THR A 308 25.62 -6.57 19.22
N ARG A 309 25.08 -5.42 19.66
CA ARG A 309 23.88 -5.39 20.50
C ARG A 309 22.62 -5.70 19.69
N PRO A 310 21.63 -6.38 20.28
CA PRO A 310 20.35 -6.64 19.61
C PRO A 310 19.71 -5.35 19.09
N GLY A 311 19.32 -5.31 17.82
CA GLY A 311 18.78 -4.09 17.21
C GLY A 311 18.77 -4.11 15.68
N ASN A 312 19.12 -2.97 15.09
CA ASN A 312 18.99 -2.67 13.66
C ASN A 312 17.54 -2.85 13.14
N ALA A 313 16.56 -2.41 13.93
CA ALA A 313 15.17 -2.70 13.64
C ALA A 313 14.21 -1.58 14.07
N ILE A 314 13.07 -1.54 13.38
CA ILE A 314 11.85 -0.87 13.81
C ILE A 314 10.86 -1.96 14.22
N VAL A 315 10.43 -1.93 15.48
CA VAL A 315 9.44 -2.86 16.02
C VAL A 315 8.06 -2.22 15.97
N MET A 316 7.10 -2.94 15.40
CA MET A 316 5.71 -2.53 15.30
C MET A 316 4.83 -3.43 16.16
N GLU A 317 4.03 -2.80 17.02
CA GLU A 317 2.98 -3.47 17.77
C GLU A 317 1.65 -2.74 17.54
N ALA A 318 0.55 -3.50 17.57
CA ALA A 318 -0.77 -2.94 17.34
C ALA A 318 -1.86 -3.74 18.03
N ALA A 319 -2.88 -3.02 18.47
CA ALA A 319 -4.08 -3.58 19.10
C ALA A 319 -5.34 -3.11 18.38
N SER A 320 -6.24 -4.06 18.12
CA SER A 320 -7.59 -3.89 17.60
C SER A 320 -8.56 -4.57 18.57
N GLY A 321 -9.24 -3.80 19.43
CA GLY A 321 -10.24 -4.33 20.36
C GLY A 321 -9.81 -5.54 21.23
N GLU A 322 -10.76 -6.12 21.96
CA GLU A 322 -10.52 -7.34 22.75
C GLU A 322 -10.64 -8.61 21.88
N GLY A 323 -9.68 -9.53 22.00
CA GLY A 323 -9.83 -10.92 21.55
C GLY A 323 -9.18 -11.33 20.22
N GLU A 324 -8.53 -10.44 19.47
CA GLU A 324 -7.78 -10.83 18.27
C GLU A 324 -6.36 -11.32 18.61
N GLY A 325 -5.87 -12.31 17.86
CA GLY A 325 -4.50 -12.81 18.00
C GLY A 325 -3.47 -11.70 17.76
N ARG A 326 -2.69 -11.36 18.79
CA ARG A 326 -1.67 -10.31 18.74
C ARG A 326 -0.33 -10.85 18.28
N ALA A 327 0.36 -10.03 17.50
CA ALA A 327 1.72 -10.33 17.08
C ALA A 327 2.49 -9.03 16.95
N THR A 328 3.74 -9.05 17.41
CA THR A 328 4.70 -7.98 17.20
C THR A 328 5.47 -8.25 15.92
N TYR A 329 5.61 -7.24 15.06
CA TYR A 329 6.28 -7.34 13.77
C TYR A 329 7.57 -6.56 13.81
N VAL A 330 8.63 -7.09 13.21
CA VAL A 330 9.95 -6.46 13.26
C VAL A 330 10.45 -6.25 11.84
N PHE A 331 10.84 -5.01 11.55
CA PHE A 331 11.32 -4.57 10.26
C PHE A 331 12.75 -4.07 10.38
N ARG A 332 13.57 -4.33 9.38
CA ARG A 332 14.96 -3.91 9.33
C ARG A 332 15.08 -2.42 9.08
N MET A 333 16.02 -1.78 9.77
CA MET A 333 16.33 -0.35 9.59
C MET A 333 17.38 -0.13 8.49
N LEU A 334 18.49 -0.88 8.54
CA LEU A 334 19.58 -0.85 7.58
C LEU A 334 19.93 -2.27 7.13
N SER A 335 20.47 -2.45 5.92
CA SER A 335 21.05 -3.75 5.53
C SER A 335 22.01 -4.25 6.61
N ARG A 336 21.99 -5.54 6.93
CA ARG A 336 22.75 -6.09 8.05
C ARG A 336 24.25 -5.85 7.90
N GLY A 337 24.78 -5.96 6.67
CA GLY A 337 26.17 -5.63 6.38
C GLY A 337 26.53 -4.14 6.56
N ALA A 338 25.59 -3.21 6.35
CA ALA A 338 25.85 -1.79 6.63
C ALA A 338 25.87 -1.50 8.12
N TYR A 339 24.94 -2.08 8.88
CA TYR A 339 24.90 -1.94 10.33
C TYR A 339 26.15 -2.54 10.99
N ALA A 340 26.59 -3.72 10.54
CA ALA A 340 27.77 -4.41 11.07
C ALA A 340 29.09 -3.64 10.92
N ARG A 341 29.19 -2.71 9.96
CA ARG A 341 30.38 -1.85 9.78
C ARG A 341 30.52 -0.77 10.86
N GLY A 342 29.50 -0.59 11.70
CA GLY A 342 29.43 0.49 12.67
C GLY A 342 29.07 1.81 12.00
N GLN A 343 28.16 2.55 12.64
CA GLN A 343 27.78 3.90 12.24
C GLN A 343 27.71 4.77 13.49
N GLY A 344 28.01 6.06 13.34
CA GLY A 344 27.84 7.01 14.44
C GLY A 344 26.36 7.22 14.75
N ILE A 345 26.04 7.60 15.98
CA ILE A 345 24.65 7.77 16.43
C ILE A 345 23.82 8.69 15.52
N ALA A 346 24.40 9.77 15.00
CA ALA A 346 23.70 10.69 14.09
C ALA A 346 23.29 10.04 12.75
N GLU A 347 24.09 9.12 12.23
CA GLU A 347 23.75 8.38 11.01
C GLU A 347 22.65 7.34 11.27
N LEU A 348 22.73 6.66 12.43
CA LEU A 348 21.72 5.70 12.87
C LEU A 348 20.39 6.39 13.12
N ASP A 349 20.40 7.56 13.75
CA ASP A 349 19.25 8.44 13.97
C ASP A 349 18.57 8.82 12.65
N ALA A 350 19.36 9.27 11.67
CA ALA A 350 18.84 9.62 10.36
C ALA A 350 18.29 8.38 9.61
N ALA A 351 18.92 7.21 9.78
CA ALA A 351 18.42 5.95 9.23
C ALA A 351 17.11 5.51 9.89
N ALA A 352 16.99 5.65 11.20
CA ALA A 352 15.78 5.36 11.95
C ALA A 352 14.63 6.26 11.51
N ASP A 353 14.86 7.57 11.36
CA ASP A 353 13.84 8.51 10.87
C ASP A 353 13.33 8.13 9.47
N ARG A 354 14.24 7.75 8.56
CA ARG A 354 13.86 7.27 7.22
C ARG A 354 13.07 5.96 7.28
N ALA A 355 13.51 5.00 8.10
CA ALA A 355 12.84 3.71 8.25
C ALA A 355 11.44 3.87 8.88
N LEU A 356 11.30 4.71 9.92
CA LEU A 356 10.03 5.05 10.53
C LEU A 356 9.08 5.67 9.51
N ALA A 357 9.52 6.69 8.76
CA ALA A 357 8.71 7.32 7.71
C ALA A 357 8.28 6.31 6.63
N SER A 358 9.20 5.45 6.19
CA SER A 358 8.92 4.41 5.17
C SER A 358 7.88 3.40 5.65
N ILE A 359 8.08 2.80 6.83
CA ILE A 359 7.15 1.81 7.39
C ILE A 359 5.77 2.44 7.63
N ASN A 360 5.75 3.67 8.13
CA ASN A 360 4.50 4.38 8.40
C ASN A 360 3.68 4.60 7.13
N ARG A 361 4.33 5.13 6.08
CA ARG A 361 3.74 5.26 4.74
C ARG A 361 3.26 3.92 4.21
N CYS A 362 4.08 2.89 4.28
CA CYS A 362 3.75 1.59 3.70
C CYS A 362 2.57 0.93 4.42
N MET A 363 2.51 1.01 5.74
CA MET A 363 1.39 0.47 6.53
C MET A 363 0.07 1.17 6.21
N GLN A 364 0.09 2.49 5.99
CA GLN A 364 -1.08 3.23 5.52
C GLN A 364 -1.49 2.80 4.10
N ALA A 365 -0.52 2.67 3.18
CA ALA A 365 -0.78 2.29 1.79
C ALA A 365 -1.42 0.89 1.66
N VAL A 366 -1.03 -0.07 2.50
CA VAL A 366 -1.63 -1.42 2.55
C VAL A 366 -2.84 -1.51 3.49
N ASN A 367 -3.34 -0.36 3.98
CA ASN A 367 -4.44 -0.24 4.93
C ASN A 367 -4.32 -1.22 6.12
N PHE A 368 -3.13 -1.25 6.71
CA PHE A 368 -2.75 -2.09 7.86
C PHE A 368 -2.99 -3.60 7.69
N ARG A 369 -3.09 -4.10 6.45
CA ARG A 369 -3.11 -5.54 6.18
C ARG A 369 -1.72 -6.15 6.44
N ARG A 370 -1.62 -6.91 7.53
CA ARG A 370 -0.35 -7.51 8.01
C ARG A 370 -0.07 -8.89 7.41
N GLU A 371 -1.11 -9.68 7.15
CA GLU A 371 -0.98 -11.05 6.61
C GLU A 371 -0.09 -11.16 5.37
N PRO A 372 -0.28 -10.35 4.31
CA PRO A 372 0.54 -10.46 3.11
C PRO A 372 2.02 -10.10 3.34
N ILE A 373 2.38 -9.48 4.48
CA ILE A 373 3.78 -9.14 4.80
C ILE A 373 4.55 -10.40 5.21
N TYR A 374 3.97 -11.29 6.02
CA TYR A 374 4.68 -12.45 6.55
C TYR A 374 4.34 -13.76 5.85
N LEU A 375 3.39 -13.75 4.92
CA LEU A 375 2.96 -14.95 4.22
C LEU A 375 4.11 -15.52 3.35
N PRO A 376 4.54 -16.78 3.53
CA PRO A 376 5.59 -17.36 2.70
C PRO A 376 5.17 -17.50 1.23
N GLU A 377 6.13 -17.41 0.30
CA GLU A 377 5.86 -17.52 -1.16
C GLU A 377 5.06 -18.76 -1.55
N ARG A 378 5.37 -19.92 -0.95
CA ARG A 378 4.62 -21.17 -1.19
C ARG A 378 3.11 -21.04 -0.90
N ARG A 379 2.73 -20.21 0.07
CA ARG A 379 1.33 -19.98 0.44
C ARG A 379 0.68 -18.94 -0.46
N LEU A 380 1.44 -17.94 -0.91
CA LEU A 380 0.97 -16.95 -1.89
C LEU A 380 0.55 -17.59 -3.22
N ALA A 381 1.06 -18.78 -3.53
CA ALA A 381 0.65 -19.58 -4.68
C ALA A 381 -0.72 -20.30 -4.49
N GLU A 382 -1.25 -20.39 -3.27
CA GLU A 382 -2.57 -21.00 -3.01
C GLU A 382 -3.70 -20.10 -3.58
N PRO A 383 -4.75 -20.65 -4.23
CA PRO A 383 -5.78 -19.86 -4.88
C PRO A 383 -6.48 -18.82 -3.99
N GLN A 384 -6.67 -19.13 -2.70
CA GLN A 384 -7.28 -18.22 -1.73
C GLN A 384 -6.48 -16.94 -1.48
N TYR A 385 -5.17 -16.94 -1.80
CA TYR A 385 -4.27 -15.79 -1.64
C TYR A 385 -3.91 -15.12 -2.97
N ALA A 386 -4.62 -15.45 -4.06
CA ALA A 386 -4.39 -14.85 -5.38
C ALA A 386 -4.44 -13.31 -5.36
N HIS A 387 -5.34 -12.73 -4.54
CA HIS A 387 -5.43 -11.28 -4.34
C HIS A 387 -4.18 -10.68 -3.68
N TYR A 388 -3.55 -11.37 -2.71
CA TYR A 388 -2.28 -10.94 -2.12
C TYR A 388 -1.12 -11.06 -3.09
N ARG A 389 -1.03 -12.16 -3.85
CA ARG A 389 -0.03 -12.32 -4.89
C ARG A 389 -0.10 -11.18 -5.90
N TYR A 390 -1.31 -10.79 -6.26
CA TYR A 390 -1.53 -9.68 -7.18
C TYR A 390 -1.18 -8.32 -6.56
N ALA A 391 -1.64 -8.06 -5.32
CA ALA A 391 -1.28 -6.86 -4.58
C ALA A 391 0.25 -6.71 -4.44
N LEU A 392 0.98 -7.81 -4.25
CA LEU A 392 2.44 -7.81 -4.19
C LEU A 392 3.11 -7.34 -5.46
N ASN A 393 2.57 -7.65 -6.63
CA ASN A 393 3.15 -7.20 -7.89
C ASN A 393 2.87 -5.73 -8.18
N LYS A 394 1.92 -5.12 -7.45
CA LYS A 394 1.34 -3.82 -7.80
C LYS A 394 1.45 -2.76 -6.72
N LEU A 395 1.73 -3.14 -5.48
CA LEU A 395 1.92 -2.25 -4.35
C LEU A 395 3.39 -2.22 -3.94
N PRO A 396 4.19 -1.24 -4.39
CA PRO A 396 5.57 -1.07 -3.95
C PRO A 396 5.72 -1.03 -2.42
N ALA A 397 4.74 -0.41 -1.74
CA ALA A 397 4.68 -0.39 -0.28
C ALA A 397 4.66 -1.79 0.36
N LEU A 398 3.93 -2.75 -0.23
CA LEU A 398 3.86 -4.10 0.28
C LEU A 398 5.15 -4.88 0.00
N GLN A 399 5.75 -4.66 -1.18
CA GLN A 399 7.06 -5.20 -1.53
C GLN A 399 8.13 -4.71 -0.54
N GLU A 400 8.13 -3.42 -0.23
CA GLU A 400 9.06 -2.81 0.72
C GLU A 400 8.89 -3.37 2.14
N LEU A 401 7.64 -3.47 2.63
CA LEU A 401 7.37 -4.08 3.94
C LEU A 401 7.90 -5.52 4.01
N ARG A 402 7.72 -6.33 2.96
CA ARG A 402 8.26 -7.69 2.90
C ARG A 402 9.78 -7.71 2.84
N ARG A 403 10.38 -6.84 2.03
CA ARG A 403 11.83 -6.71 1.91
C ARG A 403 12.48 -6.33 3.25
N LEU A 404 11.80 -5.51 4.05
CA LEU A 404 12.27 -5.11 5.38
C LEU A 404 11.89 -6.12 6.47
N PHE A 405 10.94 -7.00 6.26
CA PHE A 405 10.42 -7.91 7.28
C PHE A 405 11.49 -8.89 7.78
N ILE A 406 11.76 -8.87 9.09
CA ILE A 406 12.69 -9.79 9.74
C ILE A 406 11.94 -11.00 10.32
N GLY A 407 10.77 -10.76 10.89
CA GLY A 407 10.00 -11.79 11.57
C GLY A 407 8.86 -11.21 12.42
N ARG A 408 8.08 -12.10 13.01
CA ARG A 408 7.01 -11.75 13.94
C ARG A 408 7.01 -12.65 15.16
N VAL A 409 6.59 -12.13 16.30
CA VAL A 409 6.41 -12.88 17.54
C VAL A 409 4.94 -12.87 17.91
N THR A 410 4.32 -14.05 17.92
CA THR A 410 2.94 -14.21 18.39
C THR A 410 2.90 -14.12 19.91
N HIS A 411 1.93 -13.39 20.43
CA HIS A 411 1.72 -13.26 21.87
C HIS A 411 1.32 -14.62 22.46
N SER A 412 2.04 -15.05 23.50
CA SER A 412 1.75 -16.28 24.24
C SER A 412 1.75 -15.99 25.74
N ALA A 413 2.90 -16.13 26.40
CA ALA A 413 3.11 -15.65 27.77
C ALA A 413 4.07 -14.44 27.77
N PRO A 414 3.90 -13.42 28.64
CA PRO A 414 4.70 -12.19 28.59
C PRO A 414 6.21 -12.42 28.59
N ALA A 415 6.71 -13.27 29.49
CA ALA A 415 8.15 -13.57 29.58
C ALA A 415 8.68 -14.29 28.34
N GLN A 416 7.89 -15.20 27.76
CA GLN A 416 8.27 -15.89 26.55
C GLN A 416 8.29 -14.93 25.35
N TRP A 417 7.31 -14.03 25.27
CA TRP A 417 7.25 -13.00 24.25
C TRP A 417 8.49 -12.09 24.30
N GLN A 418 8.89 -11.60 25.49
CA GLN A 418 10.10 -10.79 25.65
C GLN A 418 11.37 -11.52 25.21
N ASN A 419 11.48 -12.81 25.55
CA ASN A 419 12.60 -13.65 25.11
C ASN A 419 12.63 -13.83 23.59
N ASP A 420 11.48 -14.14 22.99
CA ASP A 420 11.35 -14.33 21.54
C ASP A 420 11.67 -13.03 20.77
N ILE A 421 11.26 -11.86 21.28
CA ILE A 421 11.63 -10.54 20.71
C ILE A 421 13.13 -10.32 20.79
N THR A 422 13.73 -10.57 21.96
CA THR A 422 15.17 -10.40 22.14
C THR A 422 15.97 -11.34 21.22
N ASP A 423 15.51 -12.58 21.07
CA ASP A 423 16.13 -13.57 20.18
C ASP A 423 15.99 -13.19 18.70
N LEU A 424 14.85 -12.61 18.30
CA LEU A 424 14.66 -12.07 16.96
C LEU A 424 15.61 -10.90 16.70
N LEU A 425 15.73 -9.94 17.62
CA LEU A 425 16.65 -8.81 17.50
C LEU A 425 18.12 -9.25 17.45
N ARG A 426 18.49 -10.29 18.22
CA ARG A 426 19.82 -10.92 18.14
C ARG A 426 20.06 -11.59 16.78
N PHE A 427 19.07 -12.32 16.28
CA PHE A 427 19.15 -12.92 14.95
C PHE A 427 19.40 -11.87 13.87
N ASN A 428 18.75 -10.70 13.96
CA ASN A 428 18.91 -9.65 12.96
C ASN A 428 20.33 -9.05 12.91
N VAL A 429 21.07 -9.03 14.02
CA VAL A 429 22.46 -8.55 14.03
C VAL A 429 23.48 -9.67 13.87
N GLY A 430 23.07 -10.93 14.03
CA GLY A 430 23.96 -12.11 13.97
C GLY A 430 23.96 -12.87 12.64
N VAL A 431 23.22 -12.41 11.63
CA VAL A 431 23.11 -13.05 10.31
C VAL A 431 23.46 -12.05 9.21
N ASP A 432 24.21 -12.45 8.20
CA ASP A 432 24.62 -11.54 7.13
C ASP A 432 23.58 -11.39 6.01
N ASP A 433 22.78 -12.43 5.76
CA ASP A 433 21.81 -12.48 4.65
C ASP A 433 20.57 -11.64 4.94
N ASP A 434 20.39 -10.55 4.17
CA ASP A 434 19.24 -9.68 4.29
C ASP A 434 17.89 -10.35 3.97
N GLN A 435 17.85 -11.50 3.29
CA GLN A 435 16.62 -12.22 3.00
C GLN A 435 16.25 -13.24 4.09
N ALA A 436 17.12 -13.47 5.07
CA ALA A 436 16.85 -14.45 6.12
C ALA A 436 15.75 -13.95 7.08
N VAL A 437 14.69 -14.75 7.21
CA VAL A 437 13.54 -14.49 8.09
C VAL A 437 13.65 -15.32 9.36
N TRP A 438 13.50 -14.67 10.51
CA TRP A 438 13.51 -15.33 11.82
C TRP A 438 12.32 -16.28 11.95
N ARG A 439 12.58 -17.46 12.50
CA ARG A 439 11.55 -18.41 12.92
C ARG A 439 11.84 -18.87 14.33
N ARG A 440 10.80 -18.92 15.16
CA ARG A 440 10.90 -19.47 16.51
C ARG A 440 11.34 -20.93 16.44
N LYS A 441 12.30 -21.31 17.28
CA LYS A 441 12.74 -22.71 17.40
C LYS A 441 11.56 -23.57 17.86
N GLY A 442 11.16 -24.56 17.05
CA GLY A 442 10.08 -25.51 17.37
C GLY A 442 8.73 -25.26 16.69
N SER A 443 8.57 -24.16 15.94
CA SER A 443 7.42 -23.94 15.05
C SER A 443 7.80 -24.32 13.62
N ALA A 444 7.33 -25.48 13.15
CA ALA A 444 7.46 -25.97 11.77
C ALA A 444 6.41 -25.36 10.84
#